data_AF-A0A0G1NEZ5-F1
#
_entry.id   AF-A0A0G1NEZ5-F1
#
_cell.length_a   1.000
_cell.length_b   1.000
_cell.length_c   1.000
_cell.angle_alpha   90.00
_cell.angle_beta   90.00
_cell.angle_gamma   90.00
#
_symmetry.space_group_name_H-M   'P 1'
#
loop_
_entity.id
_entity.type
_entity.pdbx_description
1 polymer ?
#
loop_
_entity_poly.entity_id
_entity_poly.type
_entity_poly.pdbx_seq_one_letter_code
_entity_poly.pdbx_strand_id
1 'polypeptide(L)'
;MLIASYLKDHMVSGKTFKNMLVVTGATALIGVFWEFTEYTANQTLPGWIYEQFQIKTYFIGDLKDTLSDLFLDIAGAACFYGLHLLNRRNSHESKAVFENKINGPTK
;
A
#
# COMPACT_ATOMS: atom_id res chain seq x y z
N MET A 1 -14.07 2.69 -1.38
CA MET A 1 -14.03 3.93 -2.21
C MET A 1 -13.95 5.21 -1.37
N LEU A 2 -14.63 5.33 -0.23
CA LEU A 2 -14.68 6.56 0.58
C LEU A 2 -13.31 7.04 1.11
N ILE A 3 -12.51 6.12 1.68
CA ILE A 3 -11.15 6.43 2.19
C ILE A 3 -10.18 6.81 1.07
N ALA A 4 -10.26 6.15 -0.09
CA ALA A 4 -9.39 6.45 -1.23
C ALA A 4 -9.66 7.85 -1.80
N SER A 5 -10.94 8.24 -1.92
CA SER A 5 -11.31 9.61 -2.32
C SER A 5 -10.87 10.64 -1.29
N TYR A 6 -11.08 10.36 0.00
CA TYR A 6 -10.61 11.23 1.08
C TYR A 6 -9.09 11.44 1.05
N LEU A 7 -8.31 10.35 0.92
CA LEU A 7 -6.86 10.41 0.80
C LEU A 7 -6.41 11.22 -0.41
N LYS A 8 -7.08 11.02 -1.55
CA LYS A 8 -6.80 11.74 -2.79
C LYS A 8 -6.97 13.26 -2.63
N ASP A 9 -8.04 13.68 -1.98
CA ASP A 9 -8.33 15.10 -1.74
C ASP A 9 -7.36 15.74 -0.74
N HIS A 10 -6.71 14.93 0.11
CA HIS A 10 -5.71 15.37 1.09
C HIS A 10 -4.26 15.16 0.62
N MET A 11 -4.04 14.72 -0.61
CA MET A 11 -2.68 14.61 -1.17
C MET A 11 -2.11 16.00 -1.47
N VAL A 12 -0.86 16.23 -1.06
CA VAL A 12 -0.17 17.49 -1.32
C VAL A 12 0.45 17.44 -2.71
N SER A 13 0.01 18.34 -3.59
CA SER A 13 0.54 18.45 -4.95
C SER A 13 2.06 18.68 -4.93
N GLY A 14 2.78 17.95 -5.78
CA GLY A 14 4.23 18.04 -5.92
C GLY A 14 5.07 17.42 -4.79
N LYS A 15 4.46 16.85 -3.72
CA LYS A 15 5.18 16.26 -2.58
C LYS A 15 5.01 14.74 -2.50
N THR A 16 5.61 14.03 -3.46
CA THR A 16 5.50 12.57 -3.63
C THR A 16 5.85 11.78 -2.37
N PHE A 17 6.95 12.14 -1.68
CA PHE A 17 7.37 11.45 -0.45
C PHE A 17 6.34 11.60 0.68
N LYS A 18 5.76 12.80 0.83
CA LYS A 18 4.77 13.08 1.87
C LYS A 18 3.48 12.30 1.63
N ASN A 19 3.04 12.23 0.37
CA ASN A 19 1.86 11.46 -0.02
C ASN A 19 2.09 9.95 0.15
N MET A 20 3.30 9.46 -0.14
CA MET A 20 3.66 8.06 0.10
C MET A 20 3.55 7.71 1.59
N LEU A 21 4.09 8.55 2.47
CA LEU A 21 4.04 8.34 3.92
C LEU A 21 2.59 8.31 4.44
N VAL A 22 1.72 9.17 3.90
CA VAL A 22 0.28 9.20 4.22
C VAL A 22 -0.41 7.91 3.79
N VAL A 23 -0.18 7.43 2.56
CA VAL A 23 -0.79 6.20 2.06
C VAL A 23 -0.29 4.99 2.85
N THR A 24 1.03 4.87 3.04
CA THR A 24 1.63 3.78 3.82
C THR A 24 1.13 3.75 5.26
N GLY A 25 1.03 4.91 5.92
CA GLY A 25 0.49 5.00 7.27
C GLY A 25 -1.00 4.61 7.34
N ALA A 26 -1.80 5.02 6.35
CA ALA A 26 -3.20 4.65 6.28
C ALA A 26 -3.39 3.14 6.06
N THR A 27 -2.61 2.52 5.17
CA THR A 27 -2.63 1.06 4.95
C THR A 27 -2.25 0.31 6.22
N ALA A 28 -1.17 0.74 6.90
CA ALA A 28 -0.74 0.14 8.15
C ALA A 28 -1.82 0.21 9.25
N LEU A 29 -2.49 1.35 9.38
CA LEU A 29 -3.57 1.52 10.33
C LEU A 29 -4.77 0.60 10.04
N ILE A 30 -5.12 0.42 8.75
CA ILE A 30 -6.18 -0.51 8.35
C ILE A 30 -5.81 -1.95 8.71
N GLY A 31 -4.56 -2.37 8.47
CA GLY A 31 -4.07 -3.69 8.87
C GLY A 31 -4.16 -3.92 10.38
N VAL A 32 -3.79 -2.93 11.19
CA VAL A 32 -3.94 -3.01 12.66
C VAL A 32 -5.40 -3.13 13.09
N PHE A 33 -6.31 -2.36 12.47
CA PHE A 33 -7.73 -2.47 12.78
C PHE A 33 -8.34 -3.80 12.35
N TRP A 34 -7.86 -4.38 11.24
CA TRP A 34 -8.27 -5.69 10.78
C TRP A 34 -8.01 -6.75 11.85
N GLU A 35 -6.79 -6.80 12.39
CA GLU A 35 -6.42 -7.72 13.46
C GLU A 35 -7.20 -7.50 14.75
N PHE A 36 -7.38 -6.24 15.13
CA PHE A 36 -8.16 -5.95 16.33
C PHE A 36 -9.61 -6.44 16.16
N THR A 37 -10.15 -6.34 14.95
CA THR A 37 -11.47 -6.85 14.60
C THR A 37 -11.49 -8.37 14.61
N GLU A 38 -10.50 -9.05 14.01
CA GLU A 38 -10.41 -10.51 14.02
C GLU A 38 -10.23 -11.08 15.42
N TYR A 39 -9.38 -10.46 16.24
CA TYR A 39 -9.20 -10.82 17.64
C TYR A 39 -10.52 -10.67 18.41
N THR A 40 -11.17 -9.50 18.29
CA THR A 40 -12.45 -9.24 18.96
C THR A 40 -13.52 -10.21 18.48
N ALA A 41 -13.56 -10.48 17.17
CA ALA A 41 -14.49 -11.42 16.58
C ALA A 41 -14.26 -12.83 17.11
N ASN A 42 -13.02 -13.30 17.17
CA ASN A 42 -12.69 -14.61 17.72
C ASN A 42 -13.13 -14.78 19.18
N GLN A 43 -13.13 -13.72 19.98
CA GLN A 43 -13.57 -13.78 21.37
C GLN A 43 -15.09 -13.74 21.53
N THR A 44 -15.81 -13.09 20.61
CA THR A 44 -17.23 -12.72 20.82
C THR A 44 -18.20 -13.45 19.91
N LEU A 45 -17.80 -13.77 18.69
CA LEU A 45 -18.67 -14.28 17.63
C LEU A 45 -18.77 -15.82 17.55
N PRO A 46 -17.75 -16.65 17.83
CA PRO A 46 -17.84 -18.09 17.64
C PRO A 46 -19.01 -18.75 18.39
N GLY A 47 -19.24 -18.36 19.64
CA GLY A 47 -20.35 -18.89 20.43
C GLY A 47 -21.71 -18.50 19.85
N TRP A 48 -21.91 -17.21 19.57
CA TRP A 48 -23.15 -16.70 19.02
C TRP A 48 -23.46 -17.26 17.62
N ILE A 49 -22.46 -17.33 16.74
CA ILE A 49 -22.60 -17.88 15.39
C ILE A 49 -22.91 -19.39 15.45
N TYR A 50 -22.25 -20.13 16.34
CA TYR A 50 -22.51 -21.55 16.51
C TYR A 50 -23.93 -21.79 17.04
N GLU A 51 -24.38 -21.02 18.02
CA GLU A 51 -25.74 -21.15 18.57
C GLU A 51 -26.83 -20.82 17.53
N GLN A 52 -26.65 -19.75 16.75
CA GLN A 52 -27.68 -19.32 15.78
C GLN A 52 -27.65 -20.08 14.45
N PHE A 53 -26.46 -20.41 13.95
CA PHE A 53 -26.30 -20.95 12.59
C PHE A 53 -25.72 -22.36 12.57
N GLN A 54 -25.28 -22.91 13.72
CA GLN A 54 -24.60 -24.21 13.81
C GLN A 54 -23.32 -24.30 12.95
N ILE A 55 -22.73 -23.14 12.62
CA ILE A 55 -21.49 -23.03 11.85
C ILE A 55 -20.33 -22.79 12.82
N LYS A 56 -19.27 -23.59 12.71
CA LYS A 56 -18.02 -23.33 13.42
C LYS A 56 -17.17 -22.35 12.62
N THR A 57 -17.06 -21.12 13.11
CA THR A 57 -16.16 -20.10 12.56
C THR A 57 -14.83 -20.13 13.30
N TYR A 58 -13.74 -20.29 12.53
CA TYR A 58 -12.38 -20.16 13.04
C TYR A 58 -11.81 -18.84 12.53
N PHE A 59 -11.65 -17.88 13.44
CA PHE A 59 -10.96 -16.63 13.15
C PHE A 59 -9.49 -16.83 13.54
N ILE A 60 -8.64 -17.02 12.53
CA ILE A 60 -7.19 -17.13 12.67
C ILE A 60 -6.61 -15.78 12.28
N GLY A 61 -6.27 -14.99 13.28
CA GLY A 61 -5.44 -13.80 13.15
C GLY A 61 -4.32 -13.91 14.17
N ASP A 62 -3.08 -13.99 13.69
CA ASP A 62 -1.88 -13.89 14.52
C ASP A 62 -1.17 -12.59 14.12
N LEU A 63 -0.88 -11.74 15.10
CA LEU A 63 -0.16 -10.48 14.95
C LEU A 63 1.12 -10.64 14.11
N LYS A 64 1.77 -11.79 14.19
CA LYS A 64 2.97 -12.09 13.40
C LYS A 64 2.67 -12.19 11.91
N ASP A 65 1.57 -12.84 11.53
CA ASP A 65 1.19 -13.01 10.13
C ASP A 65 0.79 -11.66 9.53
N THR A 66 0.06 -10.82 10.29
CA THR A 66 -0.27 -9.45 9.87
C THR A 66 0.93 -8.56 9.69
N LEU A 67 1.91 -8.63 10.61
CA LEU A 67 3.13 -7.86 10.49
C LEU A 67 3.93 -8.30 9.27
N SER A 68 3.89 -9.60 8.95
CA SER A 68 4.50 -10.14 7.74
C SER A 68 3.78 -9.66 6.48
N ASP A 69 2.44 -9.71 6.45
CA ASP A 69 1.62 -9.27 5.32
C ASP A 69 1.77 -7.77 5.08
N LEU A 70 1.68 -6.96 6.14
CA LEU A 70 1.86 -5.52 6.07
C LEU A 70 3.29 -5.15 5.64
N PHE A 71 4.29 -5.87 6.13
CA PHE A 71 5.67 -5.69 5.68
C PHE A 71 5.80 -6.02 4.19
N LEU A 72 5.18 -7.10 3.72
CA LEU A 72 5.19 -7.50 2.32
C LEU A 72 4.55 -6.44 1.42
N ASP A 73 3.43 -5.85 1.85
CA ASP A 73 2.74 -4.78 1.13
C ASP A 73 3.60 -3.52 1.02
N ILE A 74 4.26 -3.12 2.12
CA ILE A 74 5.16 -1.97 2.14
C ILE A 74 6.41 -2.23 1.28
N ALA A 75 6.99 -3.43 1.40
CA ALA A 75 8.17 -3.84 0.63
C ALA A 75 7.85 -3.91 -0.87
N GLY A 76 6.70 -4.48 -1.24
CA GLY A 76 6.21 -4.54 -2.62
C GLY A 76 5.98 -3.16 -3.21
N ALA A 77 5.32 -2.26 -2.47
CA ALA A 77 5.11 -0.88 -2.89
C ALA A 77 6.42 -0.11 -3.07
N ALA A 78 7.38 -0.28 -2.15
CA ALA A 78 8.71 0.32 -2.25
C ALA A 78 9.50 -0.22 -3.45
N CYS A 79 9.45 -1.53 -3.70
CA CYS A 79 10.09 -2.18 -4.84
C CYS A 79 9.53 -1.65 -6.16
N PHE A 80 8.20 -1.63 -6.30
CA PHE A 80 7.52 -1.10 -7.49
C PHE A 80 7.91 0.36 -7.76
N TYR A 81 7.91 1.20 -6.72
CA TYR A 81 8.31 2.61 -6.86
C TYR A 81 9.78 2.76 -7.26
N GLY A 82 10.68 1.97 -6.67
CA GLY A 82 12.10 1.94 -7.03
C GLY A 82 12.30 1.57 -8.50
N LEU A 83 11.65 0.51 -8.97
CA LEU A 83 11.68 0.09 -10.37
C LEU A 83 11.12 1.17 -11.31
N HIS A 84 10.02 1.82 -10.92
CA HIS A 84 9.43 2.91 -11.70
C HIS A 84 10.37 4.13 -11.81
N LEU A 85 11.09 4.49 -10.74
CA LEU A 85 12.10 5.56 -10.77
C LEU A 85 13.28 5.22 -11.68
N LEU A 86 13.78 3.99 -11.62
CA LEU A 86 14.85 3.52 -12.51
C LEU A 86 14.43 3.60 -13.98
N ASN A 87 13.19 3.20 -14.29
CA ASN A 87 12.68 3.23 -15.65
C ASN A 87 12.52 4.67 -16.19
N ARG A 88 12.13 5.63 -15.35
CA ARG A 88 12.08 7.05 -15.72
C ARG A 88 13.45 7.62 -16.07
N ARG A 89 14.50 7.24 -15.34
CA ARG A 89 15.87 7.72 -15.57
C ARG A 89 16.38 7.32 -16.96
N ASN A 90 16.16 6.06 -17.35
CA ASN A 90 16.54 5.55 -18.67
C ASN A 90 15.79 6.23 -19.82
N SER A 91 14.52 6.59 -19.60
CA SER A 91 13.72 7.31 -20.60
C SER A 91 14.16 8.76 -20.82
N HIS A 92 14.69 9.42 -19.79
CA HIS A 92 15.23 10.78 -19.89
C HIS A 92 16.59 10.79 -20.61
N GLU A 93 17.49 9.85 -20.30
CA GLU A 93 18.76 9.71 -21.01
C GLU A 93 18.55 9.38 -22.50
N SER A 94 17.61 8.48 -22.81
CA SER A 94 17.30 8.13 -24.20
C SER A 94 16.77 9.32 -25.00
N LYS A 95 15.91 10.17 -24.41
CA LYS A 95 15.40 11.38 -25.07
C LYS A 95 16.49 12.44 -25.27
N ALA A 96 17.33 12.68 -24.26
CA ALA A 96 18.43 13.65 -24.34
C ALA A 96 19.47 13.25 -25.39
N VAL A 97 19.79 11.96 -25.50
CA VAL A 97 20.68 11.43 -26.56
C VAL A 97 20.03 11.58 -27.94
N PHE A 98 18.73 11.33 -28.07
CA PHE A 98 18.01 11.48 -29.34
C PHE A 98 17.91 12.94 -29.79
N GLU A 99 17.61 13.88 -28.86
CA GLU A 99 17.59 15.32 -29.15
C GLU A 99 18.98 15.85 -29.55
N ASN A 100 20.05 15.44 -28.87
CA ASN A 100 21.42 15.82 -29.26
C ASN A 100 21.79 15.29 -30.65
N LYS A 101 21.27 14.11 -31.03
CA LYS A 101 21.51 13.49 -32.34
C LYS A 101 20.74 14.18 -33.47
N ILE A 102 19.59 14.79 -33.17
CA ILE A 102 18.77 15.52 -34.17
C ILE A 102 19.17 16.99 -34.29
N ASN A 103 19.45 17.68 -33.18
CA ASN A 103 19.71 19.12 -33.19
C ASN A 103 21.21 19.49 -33.24
N GLY A 104 22.11 18.53 -33.05
CA GLY A 104 23.54 18.79 -32.91
C GLY A 104 23.88 19.55 -31.62
N PRO A 105 25.14 19.55 -31.17
CA PRO A 105 25.51 20.26 -29.95
C PRO A 105 25.31 21.77 -30.14
N THR A 106 24.35 22.35 -29.43
CA THR A 106 24.25 23.80 -29.27
C THR A 106 25.49 24.28 -28.54
N LYS A 107 26.35 25.02 -29.26
CA LYS A 107 27.50 25.75 -28.72
C LYS A 107 27.07 26.84 -27.76
#